data_AF-A0A8T4MWD1-F1
#
_entry.id   AF-A0A8T4MWD1-F1
#
_cell.length_a   1.000
_cell.length_b   1.000
_cell.length_c   1.000
_cell.angle_alpha   90.00
_cell.angle_beta   90.00
_cell.angle_gamma   90.00
#
_symmetry.space_group_name_H-M   'P 1'
#
loop_
_entity.id
_entity.type
_entity.pdbx_description
1 polymer ?
#
loop_
_entity_poly.entity_id
_entity_poly.type
_entity_poly.pdbx_seq_one_letter_code
_entity_poly.pdbx_strand_id
1 'polypeptide(L)'
;MVRRISPEVVEKIHTLFKDGNLSPYEIARQTGVSYGLVYVETRLPKRVNPDTGRQFSSTREYGHYMARHRVRPGTKDYFESRTEYENFRANQRSQREQNIAFAELIKCRLNSLGKTQNWLAGEAETSKQLISLYVKAKSIPGKERFIKIISALKVETLPDCLEGLID
;
A
#
# COMPACT_ATOMS: atom_id res chain seq x y z
N MET A 1 0.72 8.95 -6.22
CA MET A 1 -0.54 8.74 -6.96
C MET A 1 -0.62 7.28 -7.36
N VAL A 2 -1.72 6.58 -7.06
CA VAL A 2 -1.95 5.26 -7.65
C VAL A 2 -2.13 5.48 -9.15
N ARG A 3 -1.21 5.00 -9.98
CA ARG A 3 -1.37 5.06 -11.44
C ARG A 3 -2.62 4.24 -11.77
N ARG A 4 -3.75 4.93 -12.03
CA ARG A 4 -4.90 4.30 -12.66
C ARG A 4 -4.43 3.84 -14.03
N ILE A 5 -4.51 2.54 -14.29
CA ILE A 5 -4.26 1.99 -15.62
C ILE A 5 -5.38 2.51 -16.53
N SER A 6 -5.00 2.96 -17.74
CA SER A 6 -5.96 3.43 -18.73
C SER A 6 -6.88 2.27 -19.15
N PRO A 7 -8.19 2.50 -19.34
CA PRO A 7 -9.10 1.51 -19.93
C PRO A 7 -8.55 0.91 -21.24
N GLU A 8 -7.84 1.71 -22.05
CA GLU A 8 -7.21 1.27 -23.30
C GLU A 8 -6.16 0.18 -23.09
N VAL A 9 -5.40 0.26 -21.98
CA VAL A 9 -4.39 -0.74 -21.65
C VAL A 9 -5.05 -2.04 -21.22
N VAL A 10 -6.17 -1.96 -20.49
CA VAL A 10 -6.96 -3.13 -20.09
C VAL A 10 -7.55 -3.81 -21.33
N GLU A 11 -8.14 -3.04 -22.25
CA GLU A 11 -8.66 -3.56 -23.51
C GLU A 11 -7.57 -4.22 -24.35
N LYS A 12 -6.39 -3.60 -24.45
CA LYS A 12 -5.23 -4.18 -25.13
C LYS A 12 -4.78 -5.52 -24.51
N ILE A 13 -4.79 -5.64 -23.18
CA ILE A 13 -4.50 -6.93 -22.50
C ILE A 13 -5.52 -7.99 -22.90
N HIS A 14 -6.81 -7.66 -22.91
CA HIS A 14 -7.87 -8.61 -23.28
C HIS A 14 -7.77 -9.05 -24.74
N THR A 15 -7.49 -8.14 -25.66
CA THR A 15 -7.29 -8.46 -27.09
C THR A 15 -6.10 -9.39 -27.27
N LEU A 16 -4.92 -9.03 -26.74
CA LEU A 16 -3.72 -9.86 -26.84
C LEU A 16 -3.88 -11.25 -26.21
N PHE A 17 -4.67 -11.36 -25.13
CA PHE A 17 -4.96 -12.65 -24.51
C PHE A 17 -5.96 -13.47 -25.33
N LYS A 18 -6.95 -12.84 -25.95
CA LYS A 18 -7.96 -13.50 -26.78
C LYS A 18 -7.36 -14.09 -28.05
N ASP A 19 -6.34 -13.44 -28.61
CA ASP A 19 -5.59 -13.92 -29.77
C ASP A 19 -4.83 -15.24 -29.49
N GLY A 20 -4.70 -15.63 -28.21
CA GLY A 20 -4.23 -16.96 -27.78
C GLY A 20 -2.74 -17.26 -27.97
N ASN A 21 -2.01 -16.38 -28.67
CA ASN A 21 -0.61 -16.60 -29.06
C ASN A 21 0.41 -16.12 -28.02
N LEU A 22 -0.02 -15.41 -26.97
CA LEU A 22 0.87 -14.78 -26.00
C LEU A 22 0.60 -15.28 -24.59
N SER A 23 1.67 -15.66 -23.91
CA SER A 23 1.65 -15.92 -22.47
C SER A 23 1.35 -14.62 -21.69
N PRO A 24 0.80 -14.70 -20.47
CA PRO A 24 0.60 -13.53 -19.63
C PRO A 24 1.88 -12.73 -19.34
N TYR A 25 3.06 -13.38 -19.42
CA TYR A 25 4.35 -12.71 -19.29
C TYR A 25 4.67 -11.83 -20.51
N GLU A 26 4.41 -12.34 -21.72
CA GLU A 26 4.65 -11.59 -22.96
C GLU A 26 3.68 -10.42 -23.10
N ILE A 27 2.42 -10.60 -22.71
CA ILE A 27 1.43 -9.51 -22.69
C ILE A 27 1.88 -8.41 -21.72
N ALA A 28 2.41 -8.79 -20.54
CA ALA A 28 2.93 -7.82 -19.57
C ALA A 28 4.09 -7.00 -20.15
N ARG A 29 5.01 -7.66 -20.84
CA ARG A 29 6.13 -7.00 -21.54
C ARG A 29 5.65 -6.05 -22.64
N GLN A 30 4.66 -6.43 -23.44
CA GLN A 30 4.14 -5.62 -24.54
C GLN A 30 3.28 -4.43 -24.09
N THR A 31 2.59 -4.56 -22.97
CA THR A 31 1.71 -3.51 -22.43
C THR A 31 2.43 -2.60 -21.43
N GLY A 32 3.64 -2.98 -20.99
CA GLY A 32 4.42 -2.24 -20.00
C GLY A 32 3.82 -2.28 -18.59
N VAL A 33 2.92 -3.23 -18.33
CA VAL A 33 2.27 -3.40 -17.02
C VAL A 33 2.84 -4.60 -16.28
N SER A 34 2.52 -4.73 -14.99
CA SER A 34 2.99 -5.87 -14.20
C SER A 34 2.31 -7.16 -14.64
N TYR A 35 3.06 -8.27 -14.58
CA TYR A 35 2.52 -9.62 -14.78
C TYR A 35 1.28 -9.88 -13.92
N GLY A 36 1.30 -9.43 -12.66
CA GLY A 36 0.17 -9.58 -11.74
C GLY A 36 -1.11 -8.92 -12.28
N LEU A 37 -1.02 -7.74 -12.90
CA LEU A 37 -2.17 -7.11 -13.53
C LEU A 37 -2.69 -7.96 -14.70
N VAL A 38 -1.82 -8.36 -15.62
CA VAL A 38 -2.20 -9.19 -16.77
C VAL A 38 -2.86 -10.48 -16.31
N TYR A 39 -2.25 -11.17 -15.35
CA TYR A 39 -2.80 -12.41 -14.80
C TYR A 39 -4.20 -12.21 -14.21
N VAL A 40 -4.40 -11.09 -13.51
CA VAL A 40 -5.70 -10.77 -12.96
C VAL A 40 -6.69 -10.46 -14.08
N GLU A 41 -6.39 -9.54 -15.01
CA GLU A 41 -7.32 -9.15 -16.09
C GLU A 41 -7.65 -10.32 -17.05
N THR A 42 -6.73 -11.26 -17.27
CA THR A 42 -6.98 -12.42 -18.14
C THR A 42 -7.76 -13.54 -17.45
N ARG A 43 -7.67 -13.65 -16.12
CA ARG A 43 -8.40 -14.67 -15.34
C ARG A 43 -9.67 -14.17 -14.67
N LEU A 44 -9.82 -12.86 -14.46
CA LEU A 44 -11.00 -12.26 -13.85
C LEU A 44 -12.29 -12.59 -14.61
N PRO A 45 -12.32 -12.51 -15.96
CA PRO A 45 -13.53 -12.80 -16.72
C PRO A 45 -13.99 -14.24 -16.55
N LYS A 46 -13.09 -15.17 -16.18
CA LYS A 46 -13.45 -16.57 -15.89
C LYS A 46 -14.03 -16.77 -14.49
N ARG A 47 -13.96 -15.77 -13.61
CA ARG A 47 -14.49 -15.85 -12.24
C ARG A 47 -15.94 -15.37 -12.23
N VAL A 48 -16.82 -16.25 -11.76
CA VAL A 48 -18.21 -15.92 -11.46
C VAL A 48 -18.28 -15.37 -10.05
N ASN A 49 -18.95 -14.23 -9.88
CA ASN A 49 -19.30 -13.67 -8.59
C ASN A 49 -20.36 -14.56 -7.93
N PRO A 50 -20.06 -15.21 -6.80
CA PRO A 50 -21.02 -16.10 -6.13
C PRO A 50 -22.28 -15.38 -5.66
N ASP A 51 -22.20 -14.07 -5.37
CA ASP A 51 -23.34 -13.28 -4.89
C ASP A 51 -24.38 -13.05 -6.00
N THR A 52 -23.92 -12.92 -7.25
CA THR A 52 -24.77 -12.48 -8.38
C THR A 52 -24.93 -13.52 -9.48
N GLY A 53 -24.10 -14.57 -9.47
CA GLY A 53 -24.05 -15.58 -10.53
C GLY A 53 -23.47 -15.07 -11.86
N ARG A 54 -22.95 -13.83 -11.92
CA ARG A 54 -22.40 -13.21 -13.14
C ARG A 54 -20.88 -13.09 -13.07
N GLN A 55 -20.22 -13.03 -14.22
CA GLN A 55 -18.77 -12.76 -14.26
C GLN A 55 -18.46 -11.36 -13.73
N PHE A 56 -17.29 -11.20 -13.11
CA PHE A 56 -16.81 -9.87 -12.71
C PHE A 56 -16.53 -9.00 -13.94
N SER A 57 -17.09 -7.79 -13.95
CA SER A 57 -16.92 -6.81 -15.02
C SER A 57 -15.57 -6.08 -14.97
N SER A 58 -14.89 -6.09 -13.82
CA SER A 58 -13.62 -5.38 -13.65
C SER A 58 -12.83 -5.84 -12.41
N THR A 59 -11.52 -5.64 -12.44
CA THR A 59 -10.63 -5.83 -11.29
C THR A 59 -11.09 -5.06 -10.05
N ARG A 60 -11.65 -3.87 -10.26
CA ARG A 60 -12.23 -3.05 -9.20
C ARG A 60 -13.39 -3.76 -8.53
N GLU A 61 -14.35 -4.25 -9.31
CA GLU A 61 -15.52 -4.99 -8.80
C GLU A 61 -15.08 -6.22 -8.01
N TYR A 62 -14.17 -7.02 -8.57
CA TYR A 62 -13.61 -8.17 -7.87
C TYR A 62 -12.90 -7.78 -6.57
N GLY A 63 -12.15 -6.68 -6.55
CA GLY A 63 -11.53 -6.15 -5.34
C GLY A 63 -12.55 -5.75 -4.27
N HIS A 64 -13.68 -5.16 -4.65
CA HIS A 64 -14.78 -4.86 -3.72
C HIS A 64 -15.43 -6.14 -3.18
N TYR A 65 -15.67 -7.12 -4.04
CA TYR A 65 -16.16 -8.44 -3.63
C TYR A 65 -15.22 -9.10 -2.63
N MET A 66 -13.92 -9.20 -2.95
CA MET A 66 -12.92 -9.83 -2.08
C MET A 66 -12.77 -9.13 -0.74
N ALA A 67 -12.89 -7.80 -0.71
CA ALA A 67 -12.80 -7.06 0.55
C ALA A 67 -13.98 -7.35 1.48
N ARG A 68 -15.21 -7.44 0.94
CA ARG A 68 -16.39 -7.84 1.71
C ARG A 68 -16.28 -9.29 2.18
N HIS A 69 -15.73 -10.18 1.37
CA HIS A 69 -15.57 -11.60 1.71
C HIS A 69 -14.37 -11.92 2.59
N ARG A 70 -13.74 -10.91 3.22
CA ARG A 70 -12.78 -11.15 4.29
C ARG A 70 -13.51 -11.18 5.63
N VAL A 71 -13.20 -12.19 6.43
CA VAL A 71 -13.71 -12.29 7.80
C VAL A 71 -12.95 -11.28 8.67
N ARG A 72 -13.70 -10.52 9.48
CA ARG A 72 -13.16 -9.61 10.48
C ARG A 72 -12.38 -10.44 11.52
N PRO A 73 -11.11 -10.11 11.81
CA PRO A 73 -10.34 -10.82 12.81
C PRO A 73 -11.03 -10.81 14.17
N GLY A 74 -11.15 -11.99 14.80
CA GLY A 74 -11.80 -12.14 16.10
C GLY A 74 -13.33 -12.24 16.05
N THR A 75 -13.94 -12.23 14.86
CA THR A 75 -15.39 -12.44 14.69
C THR A 75 -15.67 -13.51 13.64
N LYS A 76 -16.96 -13.85 13.46
CA LYS A 76 -17.43 -14.70 12.34
C LYS A 76 -17.99 -13.86 11.19
N ASP A 77 -17.94 -12.54 11.32
CA ASP A 77 -18.60 -11.62 10.39
C ASP A 77 -17.65 -11.14 9.30
N TYR A 78 -18.22 -10.89 8.14
CA TYR A 78 -17.56 -10.28 7.00
C TYR A 78 -17.45 -8.75 7.15
N PHE A 79 -16.54 -8.11 6.39
CA PHE A 79 -16.56 -6.65 6.24
C PHE A 79 -17.76 -6.24 5.38
N GLU A 80 -18.45 -5.16 5.76
CA GLU A 80 -19.61 -4.62 5.04
C GLU A 80 -19.19 -3.93 3.73
N SER A 81 -17.98 -3.37 3.71
CA SER A 81 -17.47 -2.67 2.55
C SER A 81 -15.95 -2.74 2.42
N ARG A 82 -15.47 -2.43 1.21
CA ARG A 82 -14.05 -2.25 0.96
C ARG A 82 -13.44 -1.12 1.80
N THR A 83 -14.17 -0.02 1.96
CA THR A 83 -13.73 1.13 2.75
C THR A 83 -13.53 0.75 4.22
N GLU A 84 -14.46 -0.03 4.76
CA GLU A 84 -14.35 -0.54 6.13
C GLU A 84 -13.11 -1.44 6.31
N TYR A 85 -12.90 -2.39 5.38
CA TYR A 85 -11.72 -3.24 5.39
C TYR A 85 -10.41 -2.43 5.30
N GLU A 86 -10.36 -1.42 4.42
CA GLU A 86 -9.18 -0.57 4.27
C GLU A 86 -8.91 0.27 5.53
N ASN A 87 -9.95 0.82 6.17
CA ASN A 87 -9.86 1.54 7.44
C ASN A 87 -9.37 0.64 8.57
N PHE A 88 -9.93 -0.56 8.68
CA PHE A 88 -9.49 -1.57 9.66
C PHE A 88 -7.99 -1.88 9.48
N ARG A 89 -7.54 -2.12 8.25
CA ARG A 89 -6.12 -2.36 7.93
C ARG A 89 -5.25 -1.15 8.24
N ALA A 90 -5.75 0.08 8.03
CA ALA A 90 -5.02 1.29 8.37
C ALA A 90 -4.84 1.43 9.88
N ASN A 91 -5.89 1.17 10.66
CA ASN A 91 -5.84 1.16 12.12
C ASN A 91 -4.86 0.10 12.63
N GLN A 92 -4.90 -1.12 12.08
CA GLN A 92 -3.93 -2.15 12.44
C GLN A 92 -2.48 -1.70 12.19
N ARG A 93 -2.21 -1.01 11.08
CA ARG A 93 -0.87 -0.49 10.81
C ARG A 93 -0.45 0.55 11.84
N SER A 94 -1.35 1.45 12.26
CA SER A 94 -1.02 2.45 13.27
C SER A 94 -0.82 1.90 14.68
N GLN A 95 -1.30 0.68 14.94
CA GLN A 95 -1.07 -0.02 16.20
C GLN A 95 0.19 -0.90 16.19
N ARG A 96 0.94 -0.95 15.08
CA ARG A 96 2.22 -1.68 15.06
C ARG A 96 3.23 -0.97 15.94
N GLU A 97 3.93 -1.75 16.75
CA GLU A 97 4.97 -1.25 17.65
C GLU A 97 5.96 -0.33 16.94
N GLN A 98 6.48 -0.75 15.78
CA GLN A 98 7.40 0.04 14.97
C GLN A 98 6.82 1.41 14.55
N ASN A 99 5.53 1.45 14.20
CA ASN A 99 4.88 2.69 13.77
C ASN A 99 4.75 3.67 14.93
N ILE A 100 4.40 3.16 16.12
CA ILE A 100 4.27 3.93 17.35
C ILE A 100 5.65 4.43 17.81
N ALA A 101 6.62 3.52 17.92
CA ALA A 101 7.98 3.85 18.34
C ALA A 101 8.62 4.91 17.44
N PHE A 102 8.46 4.78 16.11
CA PHE A 102 8.99 5.78 15.20
C PHE A 102 8.26 7.13 15.30
N ALA A 103 6.93 7.12 15.49
CA ALA A 103 6.17 8.34 15.69
C ALA A 103 6.61 9.09 16.95
N GLU A 104 6.77 8.39 18.07
CA GLU A 104 7.23 8.96 19.33
C GLU A 104 8.68 9.46 19.23
N LEU A 105 9.57 8.69 18.61
CA LEU A 105 10.95 9.11 18.35
C LEU A 105 10.98 10.45 17.60
N ILE A 106 10.22 10.59 16.52
CA ILE A 106 10.18 11.83 15.74
C ILE A 106 9.67 12.99 16.62
N LYS A 107 8.57 12.79 17.35
CA LYS A 107 7.98 13.83 18.21
C LYS A 107 8.96 14.28 19.29
N CYS A 108 9.55 13.34 20.03
CA CYS A 108 10.52 13.63 21.10
C CYS A 108 11.72 14.39 20.55
N ARG A 109 12.29 13.95 19.42
CA ARG A 109 13.46 14.61 18.83
C ARG A 109 13.13 16.00 18.28
N LEU A 110 12.03 16.16 17.55
CA LEU A 110 11.59 17.48 17.08
C LEU A 110 11.38 18.47 18.24
N ASN A 111 10.74 18.03 19.32
CA ASN A 111 10.55 18.84 20.51
C ASN A 111 11.89 19.22 21.16
N SER A 112 12.79 18.26 21.35
CA SER A 112 14.11 18.51 21.95
C SER A 112 14.99 19.46 21.13
N LEU A 113 14.84 19.45 19.81
CA LEU A 113 15.58 20.31 18.89
C LEU A 113 14.91 21.67 18.65
N GLY A 114 13.68 21.87 19.14
CA GLY A 114 12.86 23.04 18.83
C GLY A 114 12.55 23.15 17.33
N LYS A 115 12.36 22.03 16.64
CA LYS A 115 12.17 21.97 15.18
C LYS A 115 10.76 21.51 14.81
N THR A 116 10.37 21.77 13.56
CA THR A 116 9.06 21.43 13.02
C THR A 116 9.12 20.26 12.05
N GLN A 117 7.96 19.68 11.74
CA GLN A 117 7.84 18.67 10.67
C GLN A 117 8.25 19.24 9.29
N ASN A 118 8.08 20.55 9.06
CA ASN A 118 8.54 21.19 7.81
C ASN A 118 10.06 21.18 7.73
N TRP A 119 10.74 21.51 8.83
CA TRP A 119 12.19 21.47 8.89
C TRP A 119 12.71 20.05 8.61
N LEU A 120 12.18 19.04 9.29
CA LEU A 120 12.58 17.65 9.07
C LEU A 120 12.31 17.17 7.64
N ALA A 121 11.21 17.61 7.04
CA ALA A 121 10.92 17.31 5.65
C ALA A 121 12.01 17.86 4.70
N GLY A 122 12.50 19.07 4.96
CA GLY A 122 13.63 19.66 4.23
C GLY A 122 14.91 18.86 4.39
N GLU A 123 15.32 18.59 5.64
CA GLU A 123 16.56 17.85 5.93
C GLU A 123 16.55 16.41 5.39
N ALA A 124 15.39 15.75 5.43
CA ALA A 124 15.24 14.38 4.95
C ALA A 124 14.84 14.29 3.46
N GLU A 125 14.88 15.41 2.72
CA GLU A 125 14.55 15.50 1.29
C GLU A 125 13.21 14.82 0.95
N THR A 126 12.19 15.11 1.75
CA THR A 126 10.87 14.48 1.64
C THR A 126 9.76 15.49 1.83
N SER A 127 8.51 15.08 1.61
CA SER A 127 7.36 15.95 1.82
C SER A 127 6.92 15.99 3.29
N LYS A 128 6.42 17.16 3.72
CA LYS A 128 5.79 17.33 5.04
C LYS A 128 4.63 16.36 5.24
N GLN A 129 3.86 16.09 4.19
CA GLN A 129 2.73 15.16 4.23
C GLN A 129 3.20 13.76 4.66
N LEU A 130 4.35 13.33 4.13
CA LEU A 130 4.91 12.03 4.46
C LEU A 130 5.44 12.00 5.91
N ILE A 131 6.14 13.04 6.35
CA ILE A 131 6.53 13.20 7.77
C ILE A 131 5.30 13.18 8.68
N SER A 132 4.21 13.84 8.28
CA SER A 132 2.96 13.85 9.06
C SER A 132 2.34 12.46 9.18
N LEU A 133 2.45 11.61 8.15
CA LEU A 133 2.01 10.22 8.23
C LEU A 133 2.86 9.43 9.24
N TYR A 134 4.17 9.66 9.28
CA TYR A 134 5.07 9.03 10.25
C TYR A 134 4.77 9.48 11.69
N VAL A 135 4.65 10.78 11.92
CA VAL A 135 4.30 11.34 13.24
C VAL A 135 2.94 10.86 13.75
N LYS A 136 2.02 10.53 12.84
CA LYS A 136 0.69 9.97 13.17
C LYS A 136 0.69 8.43 13.25
N ALA A 137 1.86 7.79 13.22
CA ALA A 137 2.02 6.33 13.18
C ALA A 137 1.31 5.65 11.99
N LYS A 138 0.92 6.37 10.93
CA LYS A 138 0.13 5.80 9.82
C LYS A 138 0.96 4.99 8.83
N SER A 139 2.28 5.17 8.85
CA SER A 139 3.22 4.49 7.95
C SER A 139 4.63 4.47 8.53
N ILE A 140 5.52 3.70 7.91
CA ILE A 140 6.96 3.70 8.15
C ILE A 140 7.68 4.02 6.82
N PRO A 141 8.79 4.76 6.84
CA PRO A 141 9.62 4.99 5.65
C PRO A 141 10.32 3.71 5.18
N GLY A 142 10.63 3.64 3.88
CA GLY A 142 11.62 2.66 3.42
C GLY A 142 13.02 3.02 3.91
N LYS A 143 13.93 2.04 3.89
CA LYS A 143 15.32 2.11 4.39
C LYS A 143 16.04 3.43 4.16
N GLU A 144 16.20 3.84 2.90
CA GLU A 144 16.94 5.08 2.57
C GLU A 144 16.36 6.31 3.26
N ARG A 145 15.02 6.43 3.27
CA ARG A 145 14.35 7.57 3.91
C ARG A 145 14.39 7.48 5.42
N PHE A 146 14.31 6.27 5.97
CA PHE A 146 14.48 6.04 7.41
C PHE A 146 15.83 6.58 7.86
N ILE A 147 16.91 6.19 7.17
CA ILE A 147 18.29 6.63 7.42
C ILE A 147 18.44 8.15 7.34
N LYS A 148 17.86 8.80 6.32
CA LYS A 148 17.87 10.28 6.23
C LYS A 148 17.17 10.93 7.41
N ILE A 149 16.00 10.43 7.81
CA ILE A 149 15.23 11.00 8.93
C ILE A 149 15.97 10.86 10.26
N ILE A 150 16.48 9.68 10.59
CA ILE A 150 17.17 9.44 11.87
C ILE A 150 18.52 10.19 11.93
N SER A 151 19.22 10.32 10.80
CA SER A 151 20.42 11.17 10.70
C SER A 151 20.09 12.65 10.95
N ALA A 152 19.04 13.19 10.31
CA ALA A 152 18.59 14.56 10.51
C ALA A 152 18.17 14.84 11.97
N LEU A 153 17.53 13.86 12.61
CA LEU A 153 17.12 13.93 14.02
C LEU A 153 18.26 13.68 15.01
N LYS A 154 19.47 13.39 14.53
CA LYS A 154 20.66 13.06 15.34
C LYS A 154 20.34 12.00 16.39
N VAL A 155 19.77 10.89 15.93
CA VAL A 155 19.42 9.75 16.79
C VAL A 155 20.66 8.89 16.97
N GLU A 156 21.12 8.74 18.21
CA GLU A 156 22.31 7.92 18.54
C GLU A 156 21.93 6.46 18.83
N THR A 157 20.81 6.26 19.52
CA THR A 157 20.29 4.93 19.88
C THR A 157 18.88 4.75 19.35
N LEU A 158 18.64 3.62 18.69
CA LEU A 158 17.32 3.25 18.18
C LEU A 158 16.65 2.24 19.12
N PRO A 159 15.32 2.30 19.25
CA PRO A 159 14.56 1.19 19.82
C PRO A 159 14.78 -0.09 19.02
N ASP A 160 14.92 -1.23 19.69
CA ASP A 160 15.13 -2.56 19.09
C ASP A 160 14.14 -2.86 17.96
N CYS A 161 12.87 -2.47 18.14
CA CYS A 161 11.81 -2.71 17.15
C CYS A 161 12.02 -1.94 15.83
N LEU A 162 12.89 -0.92 15.80
CA LEU A 162 13.24 -0.13 14.61
C LEU A 162 14.57 -0.54 13.96
N GLU A 163 15.40 -1.35 14.61
CA GLU A 163 16.72 -1.72 14.08
C GLU A 163 16.61 -2.44 12.74
N GLY A 164 15.65 -3.36 12.60
CA GLY A 164 15.39 -4.08 11.35
C GLY A 164 14.90 -3.22 10.17
N LEU A 165 14.78 -1.90 10.33
CA LEU A 165 14.54 -0.96 9.22
C LEU A 165 15.82 -0.43 8.58
N ILE A 166 16.99 -0.73 9.18
CA ILE A 166 18.31 -0.37 8.68
C ILE A 166 18.94 -1.50 7.86
N ASP A 167 18.50 -2.75 8.08
CA ASP A 167 19.01 -3.94 7.38
C ASP A 167 18.68 -3.99 5.89
#